data_AF-A0A7C1J6C0-F1
#
_entry.id   AF-A0A7C1J6C0-F1
#
_cell.length_a   1.000
_cell.length_b   1.000
_cell.length_c   1.000
_cell.angle_alpha   90.00
_cell.angle_beta   90.00
_cell.angle_gamma   90.00
#
_symmetry.space_group_name_H-M   'P 1'
#
loop_
_entity.id
_entity.type
_entity.pdbx_description
1 polymer ?
#
loop_
_entity_poly.entity_id
_entity_poly.type
_entity_poly.pdbx_seq_one_letter_code
_entity_poly.pdbx_strand_id
1 'polypeptide(L)'
;MKKFLLAILFVLITFSISLAIDDIKFSLGMTQSTFRDFSKELAVATSFKPLAPAEPLGITGFDIGVEITALNISDGAWKNAVEDRDAPSYIFIPKIRAIKGLPLGFDIGAFYSQV
;
A
#
# COMPACT_ATOMS: atom_id res chain seq x y z
N MET A 1 -8.85 30.74 7.46
CA MET A 1 -9.46 29.65 6.66
C MET A 1 -8.71 29.37 5.37
N LYS A 2 -8.59 30.32 4.43
CA LYS A 2 -7.88 30.09 3.13
C LYS A 2 -6.42 29.64 3.28
N LYS A 3 -5.66 30.24 4.21
CA LYS A 3 -4.26 29.86 4.51
C LYS A 3 -4.12 28.45 5.12
N PHE A 4 -5.15 28.01 5.85
CA PHE A 4 -5.22 26.69 6.47
C PHE A 4 -5.57 25.61 5.43
N LEU A 5 -6.51 25.91 4.53
CA LEU A 5 -6.78 25.09 3.35
C LEU A 5 -5.54 24.94 2.46
N LEU A 6 -4.79 26.02 2.26
CA LEU A 6 -3.56 26.00 1.47
C LEU A 6 -2.49 25.11 2.10
N ALA A 7 -2.34 25.15 3.43
CA ALA A 7 -1.40 24.30 4.16
C ALA A 7 -1.79 22.81 4.08
N ILE A 8 -3.08 22.49 4.23
CA ILE A 8 -3.59 21.11 4.07
C ILE A 8 -3.37 20.60 2.64
N LEU A 9 -3.64 21.44 1.64
CA LEU A 9 -3.40 21.12 0.23
C LEU A 9 -1.91 20.91 -0.04
N PHE A 10 -1.03 21.74 0.55
CA PHE A 10 0.41 21.62 0.41
C PHE A 10 0.94 20.30 1.01
N VAL A 11 0.46 19.93 2.20
CA VAL A 11 0.82 18.66 2.86
C VAL A 11 0.36 17.45 2.03
N LEU A 12 -0.86 17.50 1.46
CA LEU A 12 -1.39 16.45 0.57
C LEU A 12 -0.57 16.30 -0.72
N ILE A 13 -0.06 17.39 -1.29
CA ILE A 13 0.79 17.35 -2.50
C ILE A 13 2.18 16.78 -2.17
N THR A 14 2.73 17.12 -1.00
CA THR A 14 4.06 16.65 -0.57
C THR A 14 4.10 15.18 -0.12
N PHE A 15 2.95 14.52 0.05
CA PHE A 15 2.90 13.09 0.39
C PHE A 15 3.29 12.18 -0.78
N SER A 16 3.54 12.73 -1.98
CA SER A 16 3.99 12.01 -3.17
C SER A 16 5.46 11.56 -3.13
N ILE A 17 6.10 11.47 -1.95
CA ILE A 17 7.43 10.89 -1.82
C ILE A 17 7.26 9.38 -2.00
N SER A 18 7.31 8.93 -3.25
CA SER A 18 7.59 7.55 -3.57
C SER A 18 8.98 7.26 -3.01
N LEU A 19 9.05 6.61 -1.85
CA LEU A 19 10.25 5.88 -1.45
C LEU A 19 10.34 4.70 -2.43
N ALA A 20 10.78 5.00 -3.66
CA ALA A 20 10.93 4.01 -4.70
C ALA A 20 11.95 2.99 -4.19
N ILE A 21 11.47 1.79 -3.96
CA ILE A 21 12.33 0.62 -3.93
C ILE A 21 12.81 0.45 -5.36
N ASP A 22 14.08 0.07 -5.48
CA ASP A 22 14.74 -0.31 -6.72
C ASP A 22 13.84 -1.20 -7.61
N ASP A 23 13.98 -1.08 -8.93
CA ASP A 23 13.12 -1.79 -9.88
C ASP A 23 13.19 -3.30 -9.63
N ILE A 24 12.05 -3.99 -9.75
CA ILE A 24 12.02 -5.45 -9.61
C ILE A 24 12.81 -6.07 -10.78
N LYS A 25 13.95 -6.66 -10.44
CA LYS A 25 14.87 -7.31 -11.39
C LYS A 25 15.41 -8.59 -10.80
N PHE A 26 15.10 -9.72 -11.45
CA PHE A 26 15.58 -11.01 -10.99
C PHE A 26 17.05 -11.20 -11.35
N SER A 27 17.86 -11.49 -10.34
CA SER A 27 19.30 -11.72 -10.49
C SER A 27 19.65 -13.21 -10.54
N LEU A 28 20.90 -13.49 -10.96
CA LEU A 28 21.49 -14.83 -10.88
C LEU A 28 21.47 -15.31 -9.42
N GLY A 29 20.66 -16.33 -9.15
CA GLY A 29 20.38 -16.85 -7.80
C GLY A 29 18.89 -16.94 -7.45
N MET A 30 18.00 -16.38 -8.28
CA MET A 30 16.56 -16.56 -8.13
C MET A 30 16.15 -18.00 -8.48
N THR A 31 16.10 -18.87 -7.47
CA THR A 31 15.60 -20.25 -7.62
C THR A 31 14.07 -20.28 -7.61
N GLN A 32 13.45 -21.39 -8.05
CA GLN A 32 11.99 -21.55 -7.95
C GLN A 32 11.46 -21.44 -6.51
N SER A 33 12.22 -21.88 -5.51
CA SER A 33 11.79 -21.73 -4.12
C SER A 33 11.83 -20.26 -3.70
N THR A 34 12.94 -19.58 -3.98
CA THR A 34 13.12 -18.15 -3.67
C THR A 34 12.08 -17.29 -4.38
N PHE A 35 11.77 -17.58 -5.65
CA PHE A 35 10.74 -16.89 -6.41
C PHE A 35 9.34 -17.11 -5.82
N ARG A 36 9.03 -18.33 -5.38
CA ARG A 36 7.76 -18.63 -4.72
C ARG A 36 7.61 -17.86 -3.41
N ASP A 37 8.68 -17.76 -2.62
CA ASP A 37 8.63 -17.04 -1.36
C ASP A 37 8.52 -15.53 -1.59
N PHE A 38 9.29 -14.97 -2.52
CA PHE A 38 9.12 -13.60 -3.02
C PHE A 38 7.69 -13.33 -3.50
N SER A 39 7.10 -14.22 -4.32
CA SER A 39 5.74 -14.05 -4.85
C SER A 39 4.68 -14.06 -3.76
N LYS A 40 4.85 -14.85 -2.69
CA LYS A 40 3.94 -14.84 -1.54
C LYS A 40 4.01 -13.51 -0.80
N GLU A 41 5.21 -12.99 -0.56
CA GLU A 41 5.39 -11.72 0.13
C GLU A 41 4.88 -10.55 -0.72
N LEU A 42 5.12 -10.57 -2.03
CA LEU A 42 4.56 -9.60 -2.98
C LEU A 42 3.03 -9.66 -3.03
N ALA A 43 2.44 -10.87 -2.96
CA ALA A 43 1.00 -11.02 -2.88
C ALA A 43 0.44 -10.41 -1.58
N VAL A 44 1.12 -10.61 -0.44
CA VAL A 44 0.72 -10.01 0.84
C VAL A 44 0.84 -8.47 0.82
N ALA A 45 1.89 -7.95 0.19
CA ALA A 45 2.10 -6.51 -0.02
C ALA A 45 0.96 -5.85 -0.81
N THR A 46 0.59 -6.48 -1.93
CA THR A 46 -0.39 -5.95 -2.90
C THR A 46 -1.84 -6.30 -2.57
N SER A 47 -2.08 -7.23 -1.64
CA SER A 47 -3.42 -7.65 -1.24
C SER A 47 -4.27 -6.49 -0.70
N PHE A 48 -5.55 -6.51 -1.07
CA PHE A 48 -6.56 -5.61 -0.52
C PHE A 48 -6.84 -5.96 0.94
N LYS A 49 -6.78 -4.95 1.82
CA LYS A 49 -7.15 -5.05 3.23
C LYS A 49 -8.31 -4.08 3.48
N PRO A 50 -9.56 -4.55 3.56
CA PRO A 50 -10.71 -3.69 3.80
C PRO A 50 -10.74 -3.24 5.26
N LEU A 51 -10.01 -2.18 5.58
CA LEU A 51 -10.13 -1.51 6.88
C LEU A 51 -11.36 -0.59 6.83
N ALA A 52 -12.53 -1.16 7.10
CA ALA A 52 -13.80 -0.43 7.19
C ALA A 52 -14.33 -0.45 8.63
N PRO A 53 -15.17 0.52 9.03
CA PRO A 53 -15.92 0.41 10.26
C PRO A 53 -16.72 -0.89 10.33
N ALA A 54 -16.94 -1.40 11.55
CA ALA A 54 -17.71 -2.62 11.75
C ALA A 54 -19.21 -2.44 11.44
N GLU A 55 -19.71 -1.21 11.53
CA GLU A 55 -21.10 -0.86 11.21
C GLU A 55 -21.18 -0.27 9.79
N PRO A 56 -22.25 -0.59 9.01
CA PRO A 56 -22.47 0.01 7.71
C PRO A 56 -22.53 1.54 7.79
N LEU A 57 -21.89 2.21 6.83
CA LEU A 57 -21.82 3.68 6.80
C LEU A 57 -23.20 4.34 6.58
N GLY A 58 -24.12 3.61 5.95
CA GLY A 58 -25.45 4.11 5.60
C GLY A 58 -25.43 5.13 4.46
N ILE A 59 -26.62 5.55 4.00
CA ILE A 59 -26.75 6.32 2.76
C ILE A 59 -26.04 7.68 2.78
N THR A 60 -25.89 8.30 3.96
CA THR A 60 -25.17 9.57 4.12
C THR A 60 -23.70 9.37 4.50
N GLY A 61 -23.31 8.18 4.96
CA GLY A 61 -21.95 7.93 5.42
C GLY A 61 -20.95 7.72 4.29
N PHE A 62 -19.73 8.18 4.53
CA PHE A 62 -18.54 7.95 3.73
C PHE A 62 -17.34 7.92 4.67
N ASP A 63 -16.32 7.15 4.31
CA ASP A 63 -15.09 7.02 5.08
C ASP A 63 -13.90 7.18 4.13
N ILE A 64 -12.94 8.01 4.51
CA ILE A 64 -11.71 8.26 3.74
C ILE A 64 -10.54 8.06 4.70
N GLY A 65 -9.61 7.19 4.30
CA GLY A 65 -8.48 6.81 5.11
C GLY A 65 -7.17 6.90 4.34
N VAL A 66 -6.10 7.21 5.07
CA VAL A 66 -4.72 7.04 4.61
C VAL A 66 -4.07 6.00 5.49
N GLU A 67 -3.35 5.06 4.88
CA GLU A 67 -2.73 3.94 5.54
C GLU A 67 -1.29 3.78 5.06
N ILE A 68 -0.42 3.28 5.93
CA ILE A 68 0.92 2.85 5.55
C ILE A 68 1.09 1.44 6.12
N THR A 69 1.30 0.45 5.26
CA THR A 69 1.68 -0.90 5.68
C THR A 69 3.20 -1.02 5.63
N ALA A 70 3.82 -1.45 6.73
CA ALA A 70 5.22 -1.86 6.74
C ALA A 70 5.29 -3.39 6.63
N LEU A 71 5.92 -3.90 5.56
CA LEU A 71 6.17 -5.33 5.38
C LEU A 71 7.64 -5.63 5.67
N ASN A 72 7.91 -6.56 6.58
CA ASN A 72 9.27 -7.06 6.79
C ASN A 72 9.63 -8.03 5.65
N ILE A 73 10.75 -7.79 4.99
CA ILE A 73 11.25 -8.55 3.83
C ILE A 73 12.70 -9.04 4.01
N SER A 74 13.15 -9.15 5.27
CA SER A 74 14.53 -9.53 5.63
C SER A 74 14.96 -10.93 5.16
N ASP A 75 14.01 -11.77 4.74
CA ASP A 75 14.20 -13.22 4.57
C ASP A 75 14.91 -13.62 3.27
N GLY A 76 15.64 -12.67 2.66
CA GLY A 76 16.58 -12.91 1.56
C GLY A 76 15.95 -13.13 0.19
N ALA A 77 14.65 -13.43 0.11
CA ALA A 77 13.95 -13.60 -1.18
C ALA A 77 14.02 -12.33 -2.03
N TRP A 78 13.86 -11.16 -1.40
CA TRP A 78 13.94 -9.85 -2.04
C TRP A 78 15.34 -9.47 -2.51
N LYS A 79 16.38 -10.02 -1.88
CA LYS A 79 17.78 -9.80 -2.29
C LYS A 79 18.05 -10.23 -3.72
N ASN A 80 17.33 -11.25 -4.20
CA ASN A 80 17.48 -11.73 -5.57
C ASN A 80 16.42 -11.16 -6.54
N ALA A 81 15.58 -10.23 -6.05
CA ALA A 81 14.49 -9.60 -6.80
C ALA A 81 14.66 -8.09 -7.02
N VAL A 82 15.80 -7.51 -6.61
CA VAL A 82 16.17 -6.10 -6.82
C VAL A 82 17.52 -6.01 -7.56
N GLU A 83 17.78 -4.92 -8.27
CA GLU A 83 18.90 -4.78 -9.19
C GLU A 83 20.27 -4.92 -8.50
N ASP A 84 20.48 -4.20 -7.40
CA ASP A 84 21.77 -4.17 -6.70
C ASP A 84 21.95 -5.27 -5.64
N ARG A 85 20.96 -6.16 -5.51
CA ARG A 85 20.90 -7.18 -4.44
C ARG A 85 20.99 -6.57 -3.03
N ASP A 86 20.58 -5.32 -2.89
CA ASP A 86 20.53 -4.57 -1.64
C ASP A 86 19.08 -4.23 -1.31
N ALA A 87 18.32 -5.27 -0.99
CA ALA A 87 16.92 -5.09 -0.59
C ALA A 87 16.86 -4.49 0.82
N PRO A 88 15.98 -3.50 1.07
CA PRO A 88 15.78 -2.98 2.42
C PRO A 88 15.19 -4.05 3.34
N SER A 89 15.22 -3.86 4.65
CA SER A 89 14.56 -4.78 5.58
C SER A 89 13.03 -4.61 5.61
N TYR A 90 12.54 -3.44 5.22
CA TYR A 90 11.11 -3.13 5.20
C TYR A 90 10.68 -2.47 3.90
N ILE A 91 9.48 -2.82 3.45
CA ILE A 91 8.76 -2.13 2.38
C ILE A 91 7.61 -1.35 3.00
N PHE A 92 7.53 -0.07 2.70
CA PHE A 92 6.41 0.78 3.10
C PHE A 92 5.46 0.96 1.93
N ILE A 93 4.19 0.63 2.15
CA ILE A 93 3.14 0.66 1.12
C ILE A 93 2.10 1.68 1.55
N PRO A 94 2.18 2.92 1.04
CA PRO A 94 1.18 3.95 1.30
C PRO A 94 -0.09 3.66 0.50
N LYS A 95 -1.25 3.78 1.16
CA LYS A 95 -2.56 3.57 0.56
C LYS A 95 -3.48 4.73 0.91
N ILE A 96 -4.29 5.15 -0.06
CA ILE A 96 -5.44 6.02 0.16
C ILE A 96 -6.68 5.20 -0.16
N ARG A 97 -7.67 5.22 0.72
CA ARG A 97 -8.93 4.49 0.54
C ARG A 97 -10.13 5.41 0.70
N ALA A 98 -11.19 5.07 -0.02
CA ALA A 98 -12.50 5.70 0.08
C ALA A 98 -13.57 4.62 0.13
N ILE A 99 -14.52 4.76 1.04
CA ILE A 99 -15.66 3.86 1.23
C ILE A 99 -16.93 4.70 1.26
N LYS A 100 -17.95 4.24 0.55
CA LYS A 100 -19.25 4.87 0.49
C LYS A 100 -20.32 3.91 0.96
N GLY A 101 -21.15 4.36 1.90
CA GLY A 101 -22.35 3.64 2.28
C GLY A 101 -23.50 3.80 1.29
N LEU A 102 -24.21 2.70 1.06
CA LEU A 102 -25.33 2.55 0.15
C LEU A 102 -26.60 2.16 0.95
N PRO A 103 -27.80 2.21 0.33
CA PRO A 103 -29.02 1.69 0.94
C PRO A 103 -28.89 0.21 1.34
N LEU A 104 -29.71 -0.21 2.31
CA LEU A 104 -29.77 -1.60 2.81
C LEU A 104 -28.51 -2.07 3.56
N GLY A 105 -27.61 -1.15 3.94
CA GLY A 105 -26.42 -1.47 4.73
C GLY A 105 -25.26 -2.05 3.92
N PHE A 106 -25.26 -1.85 2.59
CA PHE A 106 -24.11 -2.18 1.75
C PHE A 106 -23.11 -1.03 1.73
N ASP A 107 -21.82 -1.35 1.73
CA ASP A 107 -20.77 -0.37 1.53
C ASP A 107 -19.92 -0.78 0.32
N ILE A 108 -19.52 0.20 -0.48
CA ILE A 108 -18.58 0.01 -1.61
C ILE A 108 -17.31 0.81 -1.34
N GLY A 109 -16.17 0.15 -1.48
CA GLY A 109 -14.87 0.76 -1.22
C GLY A 109 -13.88 0.51 -2.35
N ALA A 110 -12.98 1.46 -2.52
CA ALA A 110 -11.81 1.32 -3.37
C ALA A 110 -10.60 1.95 -2.66
N PHE A 111 -9.42 1.50 -3.04
CA PHE A 111 -8.16 2.07 -2.59
C PHE A 111 -7.19 2.22 -3.75
N TYR A 112 -6.29 3.17 -3.61
CA TYR A 112 -5.15 3.37 -4.49
C TYR A 112 -3.87 3.23 -3.67
N SER A 113 -2.90 2.53 -4.25
CA SER A 113 -1.59 2.30 -3.65
C SER A 113 -0.55 2.51 -4.74
N GLN A 114 0.54 3.18 -4.38
CA GLN A 114 1.77 3.12 -5.16
C GLN A 114 2.63 2.00 -4.59
N VAL A 115 3.02 1.05 -5.44
CA VAL A 115 3.85 -0.12 -5.14
C VAL A 115 4.96 -0.23 -6.16
#